data_AF-A0A2S1SI58-F1
#
_entry.id   AF-A0A2S1SI58-F1
#
_cell.length_a   1.000
_cell.length_b   1.000
_cell.length_c   1.000
_cell.angle_alpha   90.00
_cell.angle_beta   90.00
_cell.angle_gamma   90.00
#
_symmetry.space_group_name_H-M   'P 1'
#
loop_
_entity.id
_entity.type
_entity.pdbx_description
1 polymer ?
#
loop_
_entity_poly.entity_id
_entity_poly.type
_entity_poly.pdbx_seq_one_letter_code
_entity_poly.pdbx_strand_id
1 'polypeptide(L)' 'MKKNVGKSDMIVRFILGAILLVLSFTDISPDELLDNLLVVAGVYLFLTGLIRYCLIYFFLGLSSYSKGKTKMY' A
#
# COMPACT_ATOMS: atom_id res chain seq x y z
N MET A 1 16.28 4.23 -1.25
CA MET A 1 15.78 4.25 0.15
C MET A 1 15.78 2.84 0.72
N LYS A 2 16.05 2.68 2.03
CA LYS A 2 15.98 1.37 2.70
C LYS A 2 14.53 0.89 2.62
N LYS A 3 14.29 -0.25 1.97
CA LYS A 3 12.94 -0.82 1.80
C LYS A 3 12.38 -1.19 3.18
N ASN A 4 11.22 -0.67 3.57
CA ASN A 4 10.53 -1.01 4.83
C ASN A 4 9.34 -1.96 4.63
N VAL A 5 8.93 -2.17 3.37
CA VAL A 5 7.83 -3.04 2.98
C VAL A 5 8.36 -4.43 2.56
N GLY A 6 7.86 -5.47 3.24
CA GLY A 6 8.13 -6.87 2.90
C GLY A 6 7.54 -7.26 1.54
N LYS A 7 7.96 -8.40 0.96
CA LYS A 7 7.43 -8.85 -0.34
C LYS A 7 5.93 -9.15 -0.30
N SER A 8 5.43 -9.75 0.78
CA SER A 8 4.00 -10.01 0.97
C SER A 8 3.19 -8.72 1.04
N ASP A 9 3.60 -7.80 1.91
CA ASP A 9 2.96 -6.49 2.11
C ASP A 9 2.98 -5.62 0.83
N MET A 10 4.03 -5.72 0.02
CA MET A 10 4.10 -5.09 -1.31
C MET A 10 3.00 -5.60 -2.24
N ILE A 11 2.86 -6.93 -2.37
CA ILE A 11 1.90 -7.55 -3.29
C ILE A 11 0.46 -7.20 -2.87
N VAL A 12 0.18 -7.30 -1.57
CA VAL A 12 -1.14 -6.96 -1.03
C VAL A 12 -1.50 -5.50 -1.31
N ARG A 13 -0.58 -4.55 -1.06
CA ARG A 13 -0.82 -3.13 -1.34
C ARG A 13 -0.99 -2.83 -2.82
N PHE A 14 -0.21 -3.47 -3.68
CA PHE A 14 -0.31 -3.31 -5.12
C PHE A 14 -1.66 -3.80 -5.65
N ILE A 15 -2.08 -5.00 -5.23
CA ILE A 15 -3.36 -5.58 -5.63
C ILE A 15 -4.54 -4.75 -5.10
N LEU A 16 -4.53 -4.40 -3.80
CA LEU A 16 -5.59 -3.57 -3.22
C LEU A 16 -5.66 -2.19 -3.87
N GLY A 17 -4.52 -1.54 -4.10
CA GLY A 17 -4.47 -0.24 -4.77
C GLY A 17 -5.03 -0.29 -6.19
N ALA A 18 -4.68 -1.33 -6.95
CA ALA A 18 -5.21 -1.54 -8.30
C ALA A 18 -6.73 -1.80 -8.29
N ILE A 19 -7.23 -2.62 -7.37
CA ILE A 19 -8.67 -2.88 -7.22
C ILE A 19 -9.42 -1.58 -6.89
N LEU A 20 -8.94 -0.80 -5.91
CA LEU A 20 -9.57 0.46 -5.53
C LEU A 20 -9.60 1.49 -6.66
N LEU A 21 -8.52 1.56 -7.45
CA LEU A 21 -8.47 2.43 -8.63
C LEU A 21 -9.48 2.02 -9.70
N VAL A 22 -9.61 0.72 -9.98
CA VAL A 22 -10.64 0.25 -10.94
C VAL A 22 -12.03 0.56 -10.39
N LEU A 23 -12.24 0.32 -9.09
CA LEU A 23 -13.53 0.55 -8.43
C LEU A 23 -13.93 2.03 -8.42
N SER A 24 -12.97 2.96 -8.32
CA SER A 24 -13.25 4.39 -8.36
C SER A 24 -13.71 4.91 -9.73
N PHE A 25 -13.50 4.16 -10.82
CA PHE A 25 -13.98 4.52 -12.15
C PHE A 25 -15.33 3.87 -12.50
N THR A 26 -15.88 3.06 -11.61
CA THR A 26 -17.15 2.35 -11.86
C THR A 26 -18.39 3.14 -11.44
N ASP A 27 -18.25 4.41 -11.04
CA ASP A 27 -19.32 5.32 -10.60
C ASP A 27 -20.35 4.62 -9.69
N ILE A 28 -19.84 3.81 -8.75
CA ILE A 28 -20.67 2.99 -7.86
C ILE A 28 -21.45 3.87 -6.87
N SER A 29 -20.91 5.04 -6.55
CA SER A 29 -21.48 5.96 -5.57
C SER A 29 -21.95 7.27 -6.21
N PRO A 30 -23.11 7.82 -5.81
CA PRO A 30 -23.55 9.14 -6.23
C PRO A 30 -22.74 10.28 -5.56
N ASP A 31 -21.94 9.95 -4.55
CA ASP A 31 -21.15 10.90 -3.78
C ASP A 31 -19.75 11.06 -4.37
N GLU A 32 -19.53 12.16 -5.10
CA GLU A 32 -18.24 12.53 -5.71
C GLU A 32 -17.07 12.57 -4.69
N LEU A 33 -17.39 12.88 -3.42
CA LEU A 33 -16.41 12.85 -2.32
C LEU A 33 -15.87 11.43 -2.05
N LEU A 34 -16.70 10.41 -2.16
CA LEU A 34 -16.31 9.04 -1.87
C LEU A 34 -15.38 8.49 -2.96
N ASP A 35 -15.71 8.76 -4.22
CA ASP A 35 -14.87 8.36 -5.36
C ASP A 35 -13.49 9.04 -5.30
N ASN A 36 -13.46 10.35 -5.01
CA ASN A 36 -12.19 11.07 -4.84
C ASN A 36 -11.32 10.47 -3.71
N LEU A 37 -11.94 10.11 -2.58
CA LEU A 37 -11.21 9.48 -1.47
C LEU A 37 -10.68 8.09 -1.86
N LEU A 38 -11.48 7.30 -2.60
CA LEU A 38 -11.09 6.00 -3.13
C LEU A 38 -9.90 6.11 -4.09
N VAL A 39 -9.91 7.10 -5.00
CA VAL A 39 -8.80 7.37 -5.92
C VAL A 39 -7.52 7.66 -5.13
N VAL A 40 -7.58 8.58 -4.17
CA VAL A 40 -6.39 8.96 -3.37
C VAL A 40 -5.85 7.77 -2.59
N ALA A 41 -6.73 6.99 -1.95
CA ALA A 41 -6.35 5.79 -1.21
C ALA A 41 -5.75 4.71 -2.13
N GLY A 42 -6.36 4.48 -3.30
CA GLY A 42 -5.90 3.53 -4.30
C GLY A 42 -4.51 3.87 -4.84
N VAL A 43 -4.32 5.13 -5.26
CA VAL A 43 -3.03 5.64 -5.75
C VAL A 43 -1.94 5.54 -4.67
N TYR A 44 -2.25 5.91 -3.44
CA TYR A 44 -1.30 5.81 -2.33
C TYR A 44 -0.86 4.36 -2.08
N LEU A 45 -1.80 3.41 -2.02
CA LEU A 45 -1.49 2.00 -1.81
C LEU A 45 -0.70 1.40 -2.99
N PHE A 46 -1.06 1.77 -4.22
CA PHE A 46 -0.38 1.31 -5.43
C PHE A 46 1.08 1.78 -5.48
N LEU A 47 1.31 3.08 -5.25
CA LEU A 47 2.66 3.66 -5.24
C LEU A 47 3.51 3.14 -4.08
N THR A 48 2.94 2.99 -2.88
CA THR A 48 3.68 2.44 -1.73
C THR A 48 4.08 0.97 -1.94
N GLY A 49 3.25 0.20 -2.65
CA GLY A 49 3.59 -1.13 -3.15
C GLY A 49 4.79 -1.09 -4.11
N LEU A 50 4.74 -0.26 -5.17
CA LEU A 50 5.79 -0.16 -6.18
C LEU A 50 7.15 0.26 -5.61
N ILE A 51 7.18 1.30 -4.77
CA ILE A 51 8.42 1.87 -4.23
C ILE A 51 8.97 0.96 -3.10
N ARG A 52 8.16 0.02 -2.59
CA ARG A 52 8.48 -0.81 -1.41
C ARG A 52 8.88 0.01 -0.19
N TYR A 53 8.32 1.20 -0.11
CA TYR A 53 8.60 2.20 0.89
C TYR A 53 7.29 2.89 1.27
N CYS A 54 6.85 2.65 2.50
CA CYS A 54 5.68 3.32 3.07
C CYS A 54 6.16 4.48 3.94
N LEU A 55 5.79 5.72 3.59
CA LEU A 55 6.18 6.93 4.34
C LEU A 55 5.71 6.86 5.80
N ILE A 56 4.50 6.36 6.04
CA ILE A 56 3.94 6.19 7.39
C ILE A 56 4.83 5.26 8.23
N TYR A 57 5.25 4.14 7.65
CA TYR A 57 6.14 3.19 8.34
C TYR A 57 7.52 3.80 8.60
N PHE A 58 8.00 4.71 7.74
CA PHE A 58 9.23 5.44 7.97
C PHE A 58 9.11 6.40 9.15
N PHE A 59 8.04 7.21 9.22
CA PHE A 59 7.81 8.10 10.36
C PHE A 59 7.61 7.34 11.68
N LEU A 60 6.98 6.16 11.63
CA LEU A 60 6.79 5.30 12.80
C LEU A 60 8.01 4.41 13.13
N GLY A 61 9.05 4.40 12.29
CA GLY A 61 10.22 3.51 12.47
C GLY A 61 9.91 2.01 12.30
N LEU A 62 8.77 1.66 11.71
CA LEU A 62 8.29 0.28 11.53
C LEU A 62 8.76 -0.30 10.19
N SER A 63 8.91 -1.63 10.15
CA SER A 63 9.12 -2.36 8.90
C SER A 63 8.37 -3.69 8.90
N SER A 64 7.63 -3.97 7.83
CA SER A 64 7.05 -5.29 7.55
C SER A 64 8.06 -6.20 6.84
N TYR A 65 9.29 -5.73 6.66
CA TYR A 65 10.40 -6.53 6.19
C TYR A 65 10.77 -7.56 7.26
N SER A 66 10.23 -8.77 7.15
CA SER A 66 10.69 -9.91 7.94
C SER A 66 12.15 -10.17 7.59
N LYS A 67 13.08 -9.75 8.46
CA LYS A 67 14.40 -10.38 8.48
C LYS A 67 14.13 -11.81 8.89
N GLY A 68 14.24 -12.73 7.93
CA GLY A 68 14.10 -14.17 8.19
C GLY A 68 14.85 -14.47 9.47
N LYS A 69 14.16 -15.09 10.45
CA LYS A 69 14.71 -15.33 11.78
C LYS A 69 16.07 -16.00 11.60
N THR A 70 17.16 -15.26 11.80
CA THR A 70 18.45 -15.89 12.03
C THR A 70 18.26 -16.63 13.34
N LYS A 71 18.10 -17.97 13.25
CA LYS A 71 18.21 -18.84 14.42
C LYS A 71 19.56 -18.49 15.06
N MET A 72 19.55 -17.77 16.18
CA MET A 72 20.63 -17.87 17.15
C MET A 72 20.43 -19.25 17.78
N TYR A 73 21.29 -20.17 17.38
CA TYR A 73 21.50 -21.45 18.04
C TYR A 73 22.06 -21.20 19.43
#